data_AF-A0A7W6M9I9-F1
#
_entry.id   AF-A0A7W6M9I9-F1
#
_cell.length_a   1.000
_cell.length_b   1.000
_cell.length_c   1.000
_cell.angle_alpha   90.00
_cell.angle_beta   90.00
_cell.angle_gamma   90.00
#
_symmetry.space_group_name_H-M   'P 1'
#
loop_
_entity.id
_entity.type
_entity.pdbx_description
1 polymer ?
#
loop_
_entity_poly.entity_id
_entity_poly.type
_entity_poly.pdbx_seq_one_letter_code
_entity_poly.pdbx_strand_id
1 'polypeptide(L)'
;MMCNACGFPTRPGHWTDAGADTAGDRLRLQMRRAKILNKILKGYGFSARPPGHGPGFALSSFSGRTTLLPDLEAVWIEAERQLGHPVDPLDPRFTGVAKETT
;
A
#
# COMPACT_ATOMS: atom_id res chain seq x y z
N MET A 1 24.47 13.01 6.86
CA MET A 1 24.65 11.55 6.69
C MET A 1 23.49 11.04 5.87
N MET A 2 23.73 10.75 4.58
CA MET A 2 22.68 10.36 3.63
C MET A 2 22.67 8.83 3.52
N CYS A 3 21.57 8.18 3.91
CA CYS A 3 21.40 6.74 3.79
C CYS A 3 21.15 6.35 2.33
N ASN A 4 22.19 5.88 1.64
CA ASN A 4 22.12 5.34 0.27
C ASN A 4 21.61 3.88 0.21
N ALA A 5 21.01 3.36 1.28
CA ALA A 5 20.64 1.94 1.42
C ALA A 5 19.15 1.65 1.19
N CYS A 6 18.31 2.66 0.92
CA CYS A 6 16.86 2.48 0.79
C CYS A 6 16.42 1.84 -0.54
N GLY A 7 17.35 1.52 -1.44
CA GLY A 7 17.10 1.03 -2.78
C GLY A 7 17.00 -0.49 -2.88
N PHE A 8 16.05 -1.11 -2.20
CA PHE A 8 15.89 -2.58 -2.20
C PHE A 8 15.77 -3.13 -3.62
N PRO A 9 16.43 -4.25 -3.97
CA PRO A 9 16.32 -4.83 -5.30
C PRO A 9 14.87 -5.21 -5.60
N THR A 10 14.42 -4.95 -6.84
CA THR A 10 13.12 -5.38 -7.32
C THR A 10 13.02 -6.90 -7.28
N ARG A 11 11.93 -7.43 -6.70
CA ARG A 11 11.64 -8.86 -6.84
C ARG A 11 11.34 -9.12 -8.31
N PRO A 12 12.01 -10.07 -8.99
CA PRO A 12 11.71 -10.37 -10.39
C PRO A 12 10.22 -10.73 -10.54
N GLY A 13 9.52 -10.04 -11.43
CA GLY A 13 8.19 -10.45 -11.89
C GLY A 13 6.96 -9.88 -11.15
N HIS A 14 7.09 -8.94 -10.21
CA HIS A 14 5.90 -8.30 -9.63
C HIS A 14 5.43 -7.12 -10.51
N TRP A 15 4.26 -7.25 -11.15
CA TRP A 15 3.76 -6.29 -12.17
C TRP A 15 3.70 -4.84 -11.69
N THR A 16 3.51 -4.61 -10.38
CA THR A 16 3.48 -3.26 -9.84
C THR A 16 4.85 -2.58 -9.93
N ASP A 17 5.96 -3.32 -9.89
CA ASP A 17 7.36 -2.87 -9.80
C ASP A 17 8.00 -2.47 -11.14
N ALA A 18 7.25 -2.51 -12.24
CA ALA A 18 7.75 -2.13 -13.55
C ALA A 18 8.23 -0.66 -13.59
N GLY A 19 9.40 -0.42 -14.20
CA GLY A 19 9.93 0.93 -14.47
C GLY A 19 10.75 1.57 -13.33
N ALA A 20 11.21 0.78 -12.35
CA ALA A 20 12.03 1.27 -11.24
C ALA A 20 13.48 0.76 -11.30
N ASP A 21 14.27 1.30 -12.23
CA ASP A 21 15.62 0.83 -12.53
C ASP A 21 16.64 1.21 -11.46
N THR A 22 16.47 2.38 -10.84
CA THR A 22 17.37 2.88 -9.79
C THR A 22 16.80 2.69 -8.38
N ALA A 23 17.69 2.70 -7.38
CA ALA A 23 17.34 2.72 -5.97
C ALA A 23 16.36 3.85 -5.62
N GLY A 24 16.59 5.04 -6.18
CA GLY A 24 15.74 6.21 -5.97
C GLY A 24 14.35 6.05 -6.59
N ASP A 25 14.27 5.45 -7.79
CA ASP A 25 12.99 5.22 -8.46
C ASP A 25 12.15 4.19 -7.73
N ARG A 26 12.76 3.14 -7.18
CA ARG A 26 12.09 2.16 -6.33
C ARG A 26 11.50 2.80 -5.08
N LEU A 27 12.27 3.65 -4.41
CA LEU A 27 11.78 4.38 -3.23
C LEU A 27 10.61 5.32 -3.61
N ARG A 28 10.74 6.10 -4.69
CA ARG A 28 9.68 7.00 -5.16
C ARG A 28 8.42 6.24 -5.55
N LEU A 29 8.57 5.11 -6.24
CA LEU A 29 7.48 4.23 -6.62
C LEU A 29 6.76 3.69 -5.38
N GLN A 30 7.51 3.21 -4.39
CA GLN A 30 6.95 2.69 -3.15
C GLN A 30 6.20 3.77 -2.36
N MET A 31 6.75 4.97 -2.26
CA MET A 31 6.07 6.12 -1.65
C MET A 31 4.78 6.49 -2.40
N ARG A 32 4.82 6.49 -3.74
CA ARG A 32 3.65 6.77 -4.58
C ARG A 32 2.55 5.73 -4.37
N ARG A 33 2.88 4.44 -4.30
CA ARG A 33 1.91 3.37 -4.02
C ARG A 33 1.27 3.53 -2.65
N ALA A 34 2.06 3.74 -1.60
CA ALA A 34 1.54 3.98 -0.26
C ALA A 34 0.58 5.19 -0.25
N LYS A 35 0.91 6.27 -0.98
CA LYS A 35 0.03 7.44 -1.12
C LYS A 35 -1.30 7.10 -1.82
N ILE A 36 -1.29 6.30 -2.88
CA ILE A 36 -2.51 5.87 -3.59
C ILE A 36 -3.37 4.99 -2.68
N LEU A 37 -2.75 3.99 -2.06
CA LEU A 37 -3.39 3.04 -1.17
C LEU A 37 -4.09 3.74 0.02
N ASN A 38 -3.45 4.79 0.57
CA ASN A 38 -4.01 5.62 1.62
C ASN A 38 -5.25 6.43 1.23
N LYS A 39 -5.59 6.58 -0.06
CA LYS A 39 -6.87 7.17 -0.47
C LYS A 39 -8.06 6.28 -0.09
N ILE A 40 -7.84 4.97 -0.06
CA ILE A 40 -8.85 3.96 0.25
C ILE A 40 -8.75 3.56 1.73
N LEU A 41 -7.57 3.15 2.19
CA LEU A 41 -7.35 2.61 3.53
C LEU A 41 -7.80 3.54 4.67
N LYS A 42 -7.68 4.86 4.49
CA LYS A 42 -8.14 5.83 5.49
C LYS A 42 -9.64 5.72 5.77
N GLY A 43 -10.45 5.42 4.76
CA GLY A 43 -11.89 5.19 4.92
C GLY A 43 -12.23 3.94 5.74
N TYR A 44 -11.25 3.07 5.97
CA TYR A 44 -11.35 1.85 6.76
C TYR A 44 -10.56 1.91 8.09
N GLY A 45 -10.00 3.08 8.44
CA GLY A 45 -9.23 3.24 9.68
C GLY A 45 -7.79 2.70 9.63
N PHE A 46 -7.25 2.49 8.43
CA PHE A 46 -5.86 2.06 8.22
C PHE A 46 -5.00 3.13 7.54
N SER A 47 -3.69 2.97 7.68
CA SER A 47 -2.70 3.70 6.89
C SER A 47 -1.56 2.79 6.47
N ALA A 48 -1.09 2.93 5.24
CA ALA A 48 0.06 2.23 4.71
C ALA A 48 1.25 3.17 4.57
N ARG A 49 2.44 2.67 4.90
CA ARG A 49 3.74 3.33 4.69
C ARG A 49 4.76 2.34 4.15
N PRO A 50 5.82 2.79 3.49
CA PRO A 50 6.95 1.92 3.22
C PRO A 50 7.59 1.44 4.55
N PRO A 51 8.06 0.19 4.65
CA PRO A 51 8.55 -0.41 5.89
C PRO A 51 9.94 0.11 6.33
N GLY A 52 10.60 0.94 5.52
CA GLY A 52 11.93 1.49 5.82
C GLY A 52 13.09 0.54 5.53
N HIS A 53 12.86 -0.77 5.61
CA HIS A 53 13.85 -1.82 5.33
C HIS A 53 13.28 -2.94 4.45
N GLY A 54 13.06 -2.68 3.17
CA GLY A 54 12.63 -3.71 2.22
C GLY A 54 11.52 -3.23 1.28
N PRO A 55 11.16 -4.06 0.29
CA PRO A 55 9.88 -3.93 -0.41
C PRO A 55 8.71 -4.23 0.55
N GLY A 56 7.49 -3.91 0.12
CA GLY A 56 6.27 -4.17 0.87
C GLY A 56 5.74 -2.96 1.64
N PHE A 57 4.85 -3.19 2.60
CA PHE A 57 4.09 -2.16 3.30
C PHE A 57 4.06 -2.39 4.80
N ALA A 58 4.22 -1.33 5.58
CA ALA A 58 3.80 -1.28 6.96
C ALA A 58 2.36 -0.78 7.01
N LEU A 59 1.43 -1.64 7.42
CA LEU A 59 0.01 -1.32 7.61
C LEU A 59 -0.27 -1.03 9.08
N SER A 60 -0.66 0.20 9.39
CA SER A 60 -1.03 0.65 10.74
C SER A 60 -2.55 0.80 10.87
N SER A 61 -3.13 0.28 11.94
CA SER A 61 -4.54 0.46 12.31
C SER A 61 -4.75 1.58 13.33
N PHE A 62 -5.99 2.06 13.50
CA PHE A 62 -6.34 3.02 14.55
C PHE A 62 -6.05 2.50 15.97
N SER A 63 -6.08 1.18 16.18
CA SER A 63 -5.70 0.56 17.46
C SER A 63 -4.20 0.59 17.75
N GLY A 64 -3.38 1.17 16.86
CA GLY A 64 -1.93 1.28 17.02
C GLY A 64 -1.14 0.05 16.58
N ARG A 65 -1.80 -1.03 16.13
CA ARG A 65 -1.12 -2.21 15.58
C ARG A 65 -0.49 -1.85 14.23
N THR A 66 0.76 -2.25 14.03
CA THR A 66 1.46 -2.15 12.74
C THR A 66 1.95 -3.52 12.31
N THR A 67 1.57 -3.94 11.09
CA THR A 67 1.97 -5.22 10.49
C THR A 67 2.82 -4.96 9.25
N LEU A 68 3.93 -5.68 9.10
CA LEU A 68 4.77 -5.66 7.90
C LEU A 68 4.24 -6.69 6.89
N LEU A 69 3.98 -6.24 5.67
CA LEU A 69 3.32 -7.02 4.63
C LEU A 69 4.17 -7.00 3.36
N PRO A 70 4.35 -8.16 2.69
CA PRO A 70 5.31 -8.29 1.59
C PRO A 70 4.89 -7.55 0.31
N ASP A 71 3.58 -7.39 0.08
CA ASP A 71 3.03 -6.88 -1.17
C ASP A 71 1.63 -6.26 -0.97
N LEU A 72 1.01 -5.87 -2.09
CA LEU A 72 -0.32 -5.25 -2.09
C LEU A 72 -1.44 -6.24 -1.77
N GLU A 73 -1.31 -7.51 -2.16
CA GLU A 73 -2.33 -8.53 -1.89
C GLU A 73 -2.44 -8.79 -0.39
N ALA A 74 -1.30 -8.93 0.28
CA ALA A 74 -1.23 -9.10 1.72
C ALA A 74 -1.82 -7.91 2.51
N VAL A 75 -1.77 -6.69 1.96
CA VAL A 75 -2.45 -5.52 2.55
C VAL A 75 -3.95 -5.72 2.65
N TRP A 76 -4.58 -6.18 1.56
CA TRP A 76 -6.03 -6.38 1.53
C TRP A 76 -6.44 -7.52 2.45
N ILE A 77 -5.74 -8.66 2.37
CA ILE A 77 -6.00 -9.81 3.25
C ILE A 77 -5.90 -9.41 4.72
N GLU A 78 -4.86 -8.67 5.10
CA GLU A 78 -4.72 -8.22 6.48
C GLU A 78 -5.82 -7.23 6.87
N ALA A 79 -6.14 -6.23 6.03
CA ALA A 79 -7.20 -5.27 6.31
C ALA A 79 -8.57 -5.96 6.52
N GLU A 80 -8.94 -6.89 5.65
CA GLU A 80 -10.17 -7.69 5.76
C GLU A 80 -10.18 -8.53 7.04
N ARG A 81 -9.06 -9.17 7.36
CA ARG A 81 -8.91 -9.94 8.61
C ARG A 81 -9.09 -9.06 9.85
N GLN A 82 -8.61 -7.81 9.83
CA GLN A 82 -8.78 -6.88 10.95
C GLN A 82 -10.20 -6.31 11.05
N LEU A 83 -10.89 -6.12 9.93
CA LEU A 83 -12.27 -5.59 9.88
C LEU A 83 -13.33 -6.66 10.12
N GLY A 84 -13.04 -7.92 9.79
CA GLY A 84 -14.00 -9.02 9.85
C GLY A 84 -15.00 -9.04 8.68
N HIS A 85 -14.79 -8.23 7.66
CA HIS A 85 -15.59 -8.20 6.44
C HIS A 85 -14.72 -7.84 5.21
N PRO A 86 -15.17 -8.14 3.98
CA PRO A 86 -14.44 -7.80 2.77
C PRO A 86 -14.22 -6.29 2.61
N VAL A 87 -13.10 -5.93 1.97
CA VAL A 87 -12.74 -4.56 1.63
C VAL A 87 -12.93 -4.38 0.13
N ASP A 88 -13.86 -3.52 -0.27
CA ASP A 88 -14.02 -3.15 -1.67
C ASP A 88 -13.17 -1.89 -1.98
N PRO A 89 -12.06 -2.02 -2.74
CA PRO A 89 -11.25 -0.88 -3.16
C PRO A 89 -11.86 -0.09 -4.33
N LEU A 90 -12.86 -0.64 -5.02
CA LEU A 90 -13.56 -0.02 -6.15
C LEU A 90 -14.92 0.58 -5.75
N ASP A 91 -15.26 0.54 -4.46
CA ASP A 91 -16.46 1.15 -3.92
C ASP A 91 -16.61 2.59 -4.45
N PRO A 92 -17.80 2.97 -4.96
CA PRO A 92 -18.08 4.32 -5.48
C PRO A 92 -17.61 5.47 -4.58
N ARG A 93 -17.54 5.26 -3.26
CA ARG A 93 -17.01 6.26 -2.31
C ARG A 93 -15.56 6.65 -2.54
N PHE A 94 -14.77 5.82 -3.26
CA PHE A 94 -13.35 6.08 -3.56
C PHE A 94 -13.07 6.40 -5.02
N THR A 95 -13.96 5.98 -5.94
CA THR A 95 -13.74 6.13 -7.40
C THR A 95 -14.30 7.43 -7.95
N GLY A 96 -15.14 8.15 -7.20
CA GLY A 96 -15.76 9.39 -7.66
C GLY A 96 -16.78 9.19 -8.79
N VAL A 97 -17.06 7.93 -9.14
CA VAL A 97 -18.15 7.56 -10.05
C VAL A 97 -19.44 7.74 -9.25
N ALA A 98 -20.26 8.72 -9.64
CA ALA A 98 -21.58 8.91 -9.06
C ALA A 98 -22.37 7.60 -9.15
N LYS A 99 -23.05 7.21 -8.08
CA LYS A 99 -24.00 6.08 -8.14
C LYS A 99 -25.00 6.41 -9.25
N GLU A 100 -25.02 5.60 -10.30
CA GLU A 100 -26.07 5.62 -11.28
C GLU A 100 -27.33 5.09 -10.58
N THR A 101 -28.13 6.01 -10.06
CA THR A 101 -29.43 5.72 -9.45
C THR A 101 -30.36 5.19 -10.53
N THR A 102 -30.75 3.93 -10.42
CA THR A 102 -31.96 3.36 -11.03
C THR A 102 -32.82 2.79 -9.91
#